data_AF-A0A849DP68-F1
#
_entry.id   AF-A0A849DP68-F1
#
_cell.length_a   1.000
_cell.length_b   1.000
_cell.length_c   1.000
_cell.angle_alpha   90.00
_cell.angle_beta   90.00
_cell.angle_gamma   90.00
#
_symmetry.space_group_name_H-M   'P 1'
#
loop_
_entity.id
_entity.type
_entity.pdbx_description
1 polymer ?
#
loop_
_entity_poly.entity_id
_entity_poly.type
_entity_poly.pdbx_seq_one_letter_code
_entity_poly.pdbx_strand_id
1 'polypeptide(L)'
;MTDLDIVVLGATGYTGALTAEYLAAHIPPGLRWGLAGRDLGRLAAQRDRLAASGDRIPPDLPLIRADVTDERSMRALAESTRVLVTTVGPYLRHGEPAVAACAAAGTDYVDLTGEAEFVDLMYLRHQATAERTGARLVHACGFDSVPHDLGALFTVRQLPPDQPIRLHGYVEANASFSGGTVESAGNALARSRQA
;
A
#
# COMPACT_ATOMS: atom_id res chain seq x y z
N MET A 1 2.76 -20.74 -8.81
CA MET A 1 2.08 -21.88 -8.13
C MET A 1 1.27 -21.25 -7.02
N THR A 2 -0.05 -21.23 -7.20
CA THR A 2 -1.04 -20.35 -6.53
C THR A 2 -0.71 -18.85 -6.56
N ASP A 3 -0.70 -18.25 -7.75
CA ASP A 3 -0.40 -16.82 -7.95
C ASP A 3 -1.60 -15.97 -7.50
N LEU A 4 -1.59 -15.46 -6.28
CA LEU A 4 -2.66 -14.58 -5.81
C LEU A 4 -2.67 -13.31 -6.67
N ASP A 5 -3.87 -12.90 -7.07
CA ASP A 5 -4.04 -11.69 -7.86
C ASP A 5 -3.74 -10.45 -7.01
N ILE A 6 -4.16 -10.46 -5.73
CA ILE A 6 -3.92 -9.37 -4.78
C ILE A 6 -3.53 -9.93 -3.41
N VAL A 7 -2.50 -9.37 -2.78
CA VAL A 7 -2.21 -9.63 -1.35
C VAL A 7 -2.12 -8.33 -0.57
N VAL A 8 -2.75 -8.29 0.60
CA VAL A 8 -2.66 -7.15 1.53
C VAL A 8 -1.65 -7.46 2.64
N LEU A 9 -0.46 -6.87 2.56
CA LEU A 9 0.57 -6.92 3.59
C LEU A 9 0.29 -5.86 4.66
N GLY A 10 0.19 -6.28 5.92
CA GLY A 10 -0.21 -5.41 7.02
C GLY A 10 -1.71 -5.40 7.30
N ALA A 11 -2.44 -6.41 6.83
CA ALA A 11 -3.90 -6.54 6.94
C ALA A 11 -4.49 -6.47 8.36
N THR A 12 -3.67 -6.61 9.40
CA THR A 12 -4.10 -6.53 10.81
C THR A 12 -3.93 -5.14 11.44
N GLY A 13 -3.31 -4.20 10.70
CA GLY A 13 -3.25 -2.79 11.08
C GLY A 13 -4.56 -2.07 10.77
N TYR A 14 -4.70 -0.82 11.23
CA TYR A 14 -5.95 -0.07 11.05
C TYR A 14 -6.33 0.10 9.57
N THR A 15 -5.47 0.70 8.75
CA THR A 15 -5.74 0.90 7.32
C THR A 15 -5.77 -0.43 6.55
N GLY A 16 -4.92 -1.39 6.94
CA GLY A 16 -4.90 -2.72 6.33
C GLY A 16 -6.21 -3.49 6.53
N ALA A 17 -6.82 -3.37 7.72
CA ALA A 17 -8.12 -3.99 8.01
C ALA A 17 -9.24 -3.38 7.16
N LEU A 18 -9.30 -2.05 7.08
CA LEU A 18 -10.27 -1.32 6.23
C LEU A 18 -10.07 -1.65 4.73
N THR A 19 -8.82 -1.79 4.30
CA THR A 19 -8.49 -2.20 2.92
C THR A 19 -8.99 -3.61 2.64
N ALA A 20 -8.78 -4.55 3.58
CA ALA A 20 -9.27 -5.91 3.47
C ALA A 20 -10.82 -5.97 3.46
N GLU A 21 -11.50 -5.16 4.29
CA GLU A 21 -12.96 -5.01 4.30
C GLU A 21 -13.49 -4.45 2.97
N TYR A 22 -12.80 -3.46 2.40
CA TYR A 22 -13.17 -2.92 1.10
C TYR A 22 -13.02 -3.98 0.01
N LEU A 23 -11.89 -4.69 -0.05
CA LEU A 23 -11.70 -5.77 -1.02
C LEU A 23 -12.75 -6.86 -0.86
N ALA A 24 -12.97 -7.33 0.37
CA ALA A 24 -14.01 -8.29 0.73
C ALA A 24 -15.40 -7.96 0.13
N ALA A 25 -15.78 -6.68 0.15
CA ALA A 25 -17.06 -6.22 -0.37
C ALA A 25 -17.10 -6.00 -1.91
N HIS A 26 -15.95 -5.73 -2.54
CA HIS A 26 -15.91 -5.20 -3.92
C HIS A 26 -15.17 -6.07 -4.93
N ILE A 27 -14.43 -7.10 -4.51
CA ILE A 27 -13.73 -7.96 -5.47
C ILE A 27 -14.72 -8.70 -6.38
N PRO A 28 -14.39 -8.85 -7.67
CA PRO A 28 -15.18 -9.66 -8.58
C PRO A 28 -15.07 -11.15 -8.22
N PRO A 29 -16.11 -11.95 -8.52
CA PRO A 29 -16.04 -13.41 -8.35
C PRO A 29 -14.83 -14.00 -9.09
N GLY A 30 -14.15 -14.95 -8.45
CA GLY A 30 -13.01 -15.66 -9.02
C GLY A 30 -11.64 -14.96 -8.86
N LEU A 31 -11.60 -13.73 -8.36
CA LEU A 31 -10.34 -13.07 -7.99
C LEU A 31 -9.75 -13.75 -6.75
N ARG A 32 -8.50 -14.20 -6.85
CA ARG A 32 -7.78 -14.87 -5.76
C ARG A 32 -6.99 -13.84 -4.99
N TRP A 33 -7.30 -13.64 -3.72
CA TRP A 33 -6.59 -12.68 -2.89
C TRP A 33 -6.26 -13.25 -1.52
N GLY A 34 -5.38 -12.61 -0.76
CA GLY A 34 -4.96 -13.08 0.55
C GLY A 34 -4.53 -11.96 1.50
N LEU A 35 -4.39 -12.32 2.76
CA LEU A 35 -3.93 -11.43 3.83
C LEU A 35 -2.53 -11.84 4.29
N ALA A 36 -1.62 -10.88 4.39
CA ALA A 36 -0.23 -11.13 4.79
C ALA A 36 0.18 -10.31 6.01
N GLY A 37 1.01 -10.91 6.87
CA GLY A 37 1.52 -10.29 8.08
C GLY A 37 2.28 -11.27 8.99
N ARG A 38 2.87 -10.75 10.06
CA ARG A 38 3.75 -11.55 10.94
C ARG A 38 3.01 -12.55 11.82
N ASP A 39 1.76 -12.23 12.17
CA ASP A 39 0.94 -12.97 13.14
C ASP A 39 -0.25 -13.63 12.45
N LEU A 40 -0.15 -14.94 12.21
CA LEU A 40 -1.21 -15.74 11.59
C LEU A 40 -2.49 -15.80 12.44
N GLY A 41 -2.39 -15.70 13.77
CA GLY A 41 -3.55 -15.69 14.66
C GLY A 41 -4.38 -14.42 14.50
N ARG A 42 -3.71 -13.26 14.43
CA ARG A 42 -4.39 -11.98 14.13
C ARG A 42 -4.97 -11.95 12.72
N LEU A 43 -4.29 -12.55 11.74
CA LEU A 43 -4.81 -12.68 10.38
C LEU A 43 -6.05 -13.56 10.33
N ALA A 44 -6.06 -14.69 11.06
CA ALA A 44 -7.24 -15.55 11.16
C ALA A 44 -8.41 -14.81 11.81
N ALA A 45 -8.18 -14.08 12.90
CA ALA A 45 -9.21 -13.25 13.51
C ALA A 45 -9.75 -12.17 12.55
N GLN A 46 -8.90 -11.57 11.72
CA GLN A 46 -9.37 -10.61 10.70
C GLN A 46 -10.22 -11.30 9.62
N ARG A 47 -9.79 -12.45 9.10
CA ARG A 47 -10.60 -13.24 8.16
C ARG A 47 -11.96 -13.62 8.76
N ASP A 48 -11.99 -14.06 10.01
CA ASP A 48 -13.23 -14.47 10.66
C ASP A 48 -14.19 -13.28 10.84
N ARG A 49 -13.67 -12.07 11.11
CA ARG A 49 -14.46 -10.83 11.10
C ARG A 49 -15.02 -10.50 9.71
N LEU A 50 -14.18 -10.64 8.67
CA LEU A 50 -14.61 -10.43 7.29
C LEU A 50 -15.73 -11.41 6.90
N ALA A 51 -15.59 -12.69 7.25
CA ALA A 51 -16.62 -13.71 7.01
C ALA A 51 -17.93 -13.41 7.76
N ALA A 52 -17.85 -12.85 8.98
CA ALA A 52 -19.04 -12.42 9.71
C ALA A 52 -19.73 -11.19 9.09
N SER A 53 -19.02 -10.41 8.27
CA SER A 53 -19.55 -9.20 7.61
C SER A 53 -20.27 -9.46 6.29
N GLY A 54 -20.16 -10.67 5.71
CA GLY A 54 -20.94 -11.07 4.54
C GLY A 54 -20.49 -12.38 3.88
N ASP A 55 -21.39 -12.96 3.08
CA ASP A 55 -21.27 -14.32 2.50
C ASP A 55 -20.27 -14.45 1.34
N ARG A 56 -19.54 -13.38 0.99
CA ARG A 56 -18.62 -13.36 -0.16
C ARG A 56 -17.20 -13.79 0.18
N ILE A 57 -16.90 -13.99 1.47
CA ILE A 57 -15.55 -14.29 1.92
C ILE A 57 -15.35 -15.80 1.98
N PRO A 58 -14.44 -16.35 1.15
CA PRO A 58 -14.13 -17.76 1.22
C PRO A 58 -13.59 -18.12 2.62
N PRO A 59 -14.08 -19.20 3.26
CA PRO A 59 -13.55 -19.65 4.55
C PRO A 59 -12.06 -20.04 4.45
N ASP A 60 -11.61 -20.37 3.24
CA ASP A 60 -10.23 -20.70 2.88
C ASP A 60 -9.44 -19.49 2.36
N LEU A 61 -9.86 -18.25 2.65
CA LEU A 61 -9.08 -17.05 2.33
C LEU A 61 -7.62 -17.21 2.79
N PRO A 62 -6.64 -17.19 1.85
CA PRO A 62 -5.23 -17.40 2.15
C PRO A 62 -4.68 -16.42 3.19
N LEU A 63 -4.02 -16.97 4.21
CA LEU A 63 -3.29 -16.23 5.23
C LEU A 63 -1.80 -16.54 5.10
N ILE A 64 -0.99 -15.51 4.86
CA ILE A 64 0.42 -15.65 4.54
C ILE A 64 1.25 -15.04 5.66
N ARG A 65 2.14 -15.85 6.24
CA ARG A 65 3.14 -15.31 7.18
C ARG A 65 4.17 -14.51 6.39
N ALA A 66 4.26 -13.22 6.70
CA ALA A 66 5.17 -12.30 6.04
C ALA A 66 5.85 -11.38 7.04
N ASP A 67 7.18 -11.26 6.96
CA ASP A 67 7.98 -10.36 7.79
C ASP A 67 8.90 -9.51 6.91
N VAL A 68 8.71 -8.19 6.96
CA VAL A 68 9.51 -7.21 6.19
C VAL A 68 10.99 -7.20 6.60
N THR A 69 11.33 -7.76 7.76
CA THR A 69 12.72 -7.91 8.21
C THR A 69 13.41 -9.17 7.69
N ASP A 70 12.65 -10.07 7.05
CA ASP A 70 13.15 -11.28 6.42
C ASP A 70 13.07 -11.17 4.89
N GLU A 71 14.22 -11.02 4.25
CA GLU A 71 14.35 -10.91 2.79
C GLU A 71 13.75 -12.12 2.07
N ARG A 72 13.90 -13.34 2.61
CA ARG A 72 13.34 -14.55 1.99
C ARG A 72 11.82 -14.54 2.07
N SER A 73 11.27 -14.01 3.17
CA SER A 73 9.83 -13.84 3.35
C SER A 73 9.26 -12.86 2.31
N MET A 74 9.89 -11.71 2.12
CA MET A 74 9.44 -10.73 1.11
C MET A 74 9.59 -11.26 -0.31
N ARG A 75 10.69 -11.95 -0.61
CA ARG A 75 10.88 -12.59 -1.92
C ARG A 75 9.78 -13.60 -2.22
N ALA A 76 9.50 -14.52 -1.29
CA ALA A 76 8.45 -15.52 -1.47
C ALA A 76 7.05 -14.91 -1.61
N LEU A 77 6.79 -13.81 -0.88
CA LEU A 77 5.53 -13.09 -0.98
C LEU A 77 5.36 -12.42 -2.35
N ALA A 78 6.39 -11.74 -2.84
CA ALA A 78 6.38 -11.11 -4.16
C ALA A 78 6.23 -12.16 -5.28
N GLU A 79 7.04 -13.23 -5.26
CA GLU A 79 7.01 -14.30 -6.26
C GLU A 79 5.65 -15.04 -6.36
N SER A 80 4.81 -14.95 -5.32
CA SER A 80 3.48 -15.60 -5.28
C SER A 80 2.31 -14.63 -5.50
N THR A 81 2.59 -13.36 -5.82
CA THR A 81 1.59 -12.30 -5.89
C THR A 81 1.70 -11.50 -7.19
N ARG A 82 0.57 -11.17 -7.81
CA ARG A 82 0.52 -10.26 -8.96
C ARG A 82 0.54 -8.79 -8.56
N VAL A 83 -0.26 -8.42 -7.55
CA VAL A 83 -0.29 -7.08 -6.95
C VAL A 83 -0.13 -7.16 -5.43
N LEU A 84 0.95 -6.62 -4.89
CA LEU A 84 1.17 -6.50 -3.45
C LEU A 84 0.74 -5.11 -2.98
N VAL A 85 -0.32 -5.06 -2.18
CA VAL A 85 -0.76 -3.85 -1.47
C VAL A 85 -0.17 -3.88 -0.07
N THR A 86 0.58 -2.86 0.32
CA THR A 86 1.14 -2.77 1.68
C THR A 86 0.58 -1.60 2.46
N THR A 87 0.34 -1.84 3.74
CA THR A 87 0.01 -0.81 4.74
C THR A 87 1.01 -0.82 5.89
N VAL A 88 2.22 -1.32 5.66
CA VAL A 88 3.26 -1.48 6.69
C VAL A 88 4.18 -0.26 6.70
N GLY A 89 3.86 0.69 7.58
CA GLY A 89 4.73 1.82 7.92
C GLY A 89 5.39 1.67 9.30
N PRO A 90 6.27 2.61 9.70
CA PRO A 90 6.78 3.74 8.90
C PRO A 90 7.61 3.28 7.69
N TYR A 91 7.37 3.87 6.52
CA TYR A 91 7.88 3.37 5.25
C TYR A 91 9.38 3.55 5.06
N LEU A 92 9.94 4.67 5.53
CA LEU A 92 11.39 4.89 5.56
C LEU A 92 12.16 3.79 6.32
N ARG A 93 11.50 3.12 7.28
CA ARG A 93 12.11 2.04 8.08
C ARG A 93 11.79 0.64 7.57
N HIS A 94 10.58 0.45 7.05
CA HIS A 94 10.02 -0.89 6.83
C HIS A 94 9.53 -1.14 5.40
N GLY A 95 9.45 -0.11 4.55
CA GLY A 95 8.85 -0.19 3.22
C GLY A 95 9.76 -0.77 2.15
N GLU A 96 11.07 -0.47 2.22
CA GLU A 96 12.02 -0.82 1.16
C GLU A 96 12.08 -2.34 0.84
N PRO A 97 12.07 -3.25 1.83
CA PRO A 97 12.12 -4.69 1.55
C PRO A 97 10.99 -5.19 0.64
N ALA A 98 9.78 -4.65 0.79
CA ALA A 98 8.65 -5.03 -0.05
C ALA A 98 8.79 -4.47 -1.48
N VAL A 99 9.25 -3.21 -1.61
CA VAL A 99 9.51 -2.58 -2.92
C VAL A 99 10.59 -3.34 -3.67
N ALA A 100 11.72 -3.61 -3.02
CA ALA A 100 12.85 -4.32 -3.62
C ALA A 100 12.46 -5.73 -4.10
N ALA A 101 11.70 -6.47 -3.28
CA ALA A 101 11.20 -7.80 -3.66
C ALA A 101 10.24 -7.74 -4.85
N CYS A 102 9.31 -6.78 -4.87
CA CYS A 102 8.36 -6.62 -5.97
C CYS A 102 9.06 -6.21 -7.27
N ALA A 103 9.97 -5.24 -7.20
CA ALA A 103 10.78 -4.81 -8.34
C ALA A 103 11.58 -5.98 -8.92
N ALA A 104 12.20 -6.81 -8.08
CA ALA A 104 12.96 -7.98 -8.54
C ALA A 104 12.09 -9.08 -9.14
N ALA A 105 10.90 -9.32 -8.58
CA ALA A 105 9.98 -10.38 -9.02
C ALA A 105 9.13 -10.00 -10.26
N GLY A 106 9.06 -8.70 -10.62
CA GLY A 106 8.11 -8.24 -11.64
C GLY A 106 6.68 -8.11 -11.11
N THR A 107 6.51 -8.04 -9.79
CA THR A 107 5.22 -7.91 -9.09
C THR A 107 4.84 -6.43 -8.99
N ASP A 108 3.58 -6.11 -9.24
CA ASP A 108 3.09 -4.74 -9.04
C ASP A 108 2.99 -4.44 -7.54
N TYR A 109 3.39 -3.24 -7.15
CA TYR A 109 3.45 -2.78 -5.77
C TYR A 109 2.58 -1.54 -5.59
N VAL A 110 1.82 -1.50 -4.49
CA VAL A 110 0.99 -0.36 -4.11
C VAL A 110 1.15 -0.06 -2.62
N ASP A 111 1.33 1.20 -2.25
CA ASP A 111 1.27 1.65 -0.85
C ASP A 111 0.48 2.94 -0.66
N LEU A 112 0.31 3.34 0.60
CA LEU A 112 -0.32 4.60 0.99
C LEU A 112 0.65 5.56 1.70
N THR A 113 1.95 5.48 1.39
CA THR A 113 2.97 6.28 2.09
C THR A 113 2.71 7.78 1.93
N GLY A 114 2.89 8.54 3.01
CA GLY A 114 2.99 10.00 2.99
C GLY A 114 4.43 10.50 3.08
N GLU A 115 5.41 9.58 3.05
CA GLU A 115 6.81 9.89 3.30
C GLU A 115 7.53 10.18 1.96
N ALA A 116 7.60 11.45 1.55
CA ALA A 116 8.19 11.84 0.26
C ALA A 116 9.63 11.35 0.07
N GLU A 117 10.45 11.42 1.14
CA GLU A 117 11.83 10.90 1.09
C GLU A 117 11.87 9.40 0.77
N PHE A 118 10.93 8.61 1.28
CA PHE A 118 10.85 7.19 0.95
C PHE A 118 10.58 6.99 -0.54
N VAL A 119 9.64 7.75 -1.12
CA VAL A 119 9.30 7.67 -2.55
C VAL A 119 10.53 7.99 -3.41
N ASP A 120 11.25 9.07 -3.10
CA ASP A 120 12.46 9.48 -3.84
C ASP A 120 13.56 8.40 -3.76
N LEU A 121 13.79 7.84 -2.56
CA LEU A 121 14.77 6.76 -2.38
C LEU A 121 14.37 5.50 -3.16
N MET A 122 13.09 5.15 -3.20
CA MET A 122 12.62 3.96 -3.91
C MET A 122 12.75 4.14 -5.42
N TYR A 123 12.44 5.33 -5.94
CA TYR A 123 12.70 5.69 -7.33
C TYR A 123 14.18 5.54 -7.68
N LEU A 124 15.07 6.17 -6.91
CA LEU A 124 16.52 6.14 -7.17
C LEU A 124 17.11 4.72 -7.13
N ARG A 125 16.61 3.86 -6.24
CA ARG A 125 17.19 2.53 -6.00
C ARG A 125 16.58 1.43 -6.86
N HIS A 126 15.27 1.49 -7.13
CA HIS A 126 14.52 0.33 -7.64
C HIS A 126 13.84 0.55 -9.00
N GLN A 127 13.70 1.79 -9.48
CA GLN A 127 13.00 2.10 -10.74
C GLN A 127 13.58 1.32 -11.94
N ALA A 128 14.90 1.35 -12.13
CA ALA A 128 15.55 0.68 -13.26
C ALA A 128 15.34 -0.85 -13.23
N THR A 129 15.25 -1.45 -12.04
CA THR A 129 14.95 -2.87 -11.88
C THR A 129 13.48 -3.14 -12.22
N ALA A 130 12.56 -2.33 -11.71
CA ALA A 130 11.14 -2.44 -11.98
C ALA A 130 10.82 -2.33 -13.49
N GLU A 131 11.45 -1.39 -14.20
CA GLU A 131 11.32 -1.25 -15.65
C GLU A 131 11.80 -2.49 -16.40
N ARG A 132 12.92 -3.09 -15.96
CA ARG A 132 13.48 -4.28 -16.59
C ARG A 132 12.63 -5.53 -16.37
N THR A 133 12.00 -5.66 -15.20
CA THR A 133 11.18 -6.83 -14.84
C THR A 133 9.71 -6.67 -15.24
N GLY A 134 9.27 -5.44 -15.50
CA GLY A 134 7.88 -5.10 -15.81
C GLY A 134 7.02 -4.77 -14.59
N ALA A 135 7.58 -4.75 -13.38
CA ALA A 135 6.88 -4.32 -12.17
C ALA A 135 6.48 -2.84 -12.24
N ARG A 136 5.30 -2.52 -11.69
CA ARG A 136 4.85 -1.14 -11.49
C ARG A 136 4.87 -0.81 -10.00
N LEU A 137 5.59 0.24 -9.63
CA LEU A 137 5.69 0.71 -8.25
C LEU A 137 4.81 1.96 -8.10
N VAL A 138 3.67 1.85 -7.43
CA VAL A 138 2.72 2.96 -7.25
C VAL A 138 2.66 3.35 -5.78
N HIS A 139 3.29 4.48 -5.46
CA HIS A 139 3.29 5.03 -4.11
C HIS A 139 2.10 5.95 -3.86
N ALA A 140 1.86 6.29 -2.60
CA ALA A 140 0.95 7.36 -2.19
C ALA A 140 -0.51 7.16 -2.62
N CYS A 141 -1.00 5.93 -2.63
CA CYS A 141 -2.41 5.58 -2.89
C CYS A 141 -3.29 5.73 -1.63
N GLY A 142 -3.00 6.73 -0.81
CA GLY A 142 -3.72 7.04 0.42
C GLY A 142 -4.64 8.26 0.30
N PHE A 143 -5.46 8.50 1.33
CA PHE A 143 -6.32 9.67 1.41
C PHE A 143 -5.53 10.99 1.41
N ASP A 144 -4.31 11.02 1.96
CA ASP A 144 -3.51 12.25 2.02
C ASP A 144 -2.95 12.66 0.64
N SER A 145 -3.14 11.86 -0.41
CA SER A 145 -2.57 12.09 -1.74
C SER A 145 -3.61 11.96 -2.85
N VAL A 146 -4.39 10.88 -2.90
CA VAL A 146 -5.33 10.61 -4.01
C VAL A 146 -6.34 11.74 -4.27
N PRO A 147 -7.04 12.31 -3.26
CA PRO A 147 -7.96 13.43 -3.49
C PRO A 147 -7.25 14.67 -4.02
N HIS A 148 -6.03 14.93 -3.57
CA HIS A 148 -5.23 16.06 -4.02
C HIS A 148 -4.78 15.88 -5.48
N ASP A 149 -4.22 14.71 -5.82
CA ASP A 149 -3.74 14.39 -7.17
C ASP A 149 -4.87 14.38 -8.18
N LEU A 150 -5.97 13.67 -7.87
CA LEU A 150 -7.14 13.60 -8.77
C LEU A 150 -7.86 14.94 -8.86
N GLY A 151 -7.97 15.69 -7.76
CA GLY A 151 -8.57 17.03 -7.75
C GLY A 151 -7.76 18.02 -8.58
N ALA A 152 -6.43 17.97 -8.47
CA ALA A 152 -5.53 18.80 -9.28
C ALA A 152 -5.61 18.43 -10.75
N LEU A 153 -5.51 17.15 -11.08
CA LEU A 153 -5.61 16.67 -12.46
C LEU A 153 -6.96 17.02 -13.09
N PHE A 154 -8.06 16.81 -12.37
CA PHE A 154 -9.39 17.19 -12.84
C PHE A 154 -9.46 18.69 -13.14
N THR A 155 -9.02 19.53 -12.19
CA THR A 155 -9.08 20.99 -12.33
C THR A 155 -8.24 21.49 -13.50
N VAL A 156 -7.00 21.02 -13.64
CA VAL A 156 -6.11 21.41 -14.74
C VAL A 156 -6.72 21.02 -16.09
N ARG A 157 -7.40 19.86 -16.19
CA ARG A 157 -8.08 19.43 -17.42
C ARG A 157 -9.29 20.30 -17.81
N GLN A 158 -9.83 21.10 -16.89
CA GLN A 158 -10.92 22.04 -17.19
C GLN A 158 -10.43 23.42 -17.65
N LEU A 159 -9.12 23.68 -17.57
CA LEU A 159 -8.54 24.99 -17.84
C LEU A 159 -7.77 24.99 -19.17
N PRO A 160 -7.59 26.17 -19.80
CA PRO A 160 -6.74 26.31 -20.98
C PRO A 160 -5.30 25.84 -20.69
N PRO A 161 -4.69 25.02 -21.56
CA PRO A 161 -3.38 24.40 -21.30
C PRO A 161 -2.20 25.39 -21.40
N ASP A 162 -2.45 26.58 -21.91
CA ASP A 162 -1.45 27.60 -22.29
C ASP A 162 -1.36 28.77 -21.30
N GLN A 163 -2.02 28.66 -20.14
CA GLN A 163 -1.97 29.67 -19.09
C GLN A 163 -1.36 29.13 -17.79
N PRO A 164 -0.62 29.94 -17.02
CA PRO A 164 -0.15 29.55 -15.69
C PRO A 164 -1.33 29.24 -14.77
N ILE A 165 -1.30 28.07 -14.12
CA ILE A 165 -2.31 27.64 -13.16
C ILE A 165 -1.73 27.72 -11.75
N ARG A 166 -2.46 28.34 -10.83
CA ARG A 166 -2.22 28.25 -9.39
C ARG A 166 -3.40 27.54 -8.74
N LEU A 167 -3.14 26.41 -8.10
CA LEU A 167 -4.15 25.60 -7.42
C LEU A 167 -3.89 25.57 -5.92
N HIS A 168 -4.95 25.73 -5.14
CA HIS A 168 -4.91 25.61 -3.69
C HIS A 168 -5.86 24.48 -3.29
N GLY A 169 -5.32 23.40 -2.71
CA GLY A 169 -6.11 22.31 -2.16
C GLY A 169 -6.32 22.53 -0.66
N TYR A 170 -7.56 22.36 -0.19
CA TYR A 170 -7.91 22.41 1.23
C TYR A 170 -8.63 21.12 1.61
N VAL A 171 -8.24 20.55 2.74
CA VAL A 171 -8.93 19.42 3.36
C VAL A 171 -9.32 19.84 4.76
N GLU A 172 -10.61 19.75 5.06
CA GLU A 172 -11.14 19.86 6.40
C GLU A 172 -11.66 18.48 6.80
N ALA A 173 -11.10 17.93 7.87
CA ALA A 173 -11.46 16.60 8.33
C ALA A 173 -11.61 16.61 9.85
N ASN A 174 -12.72 16.04 10.34
CA ASN A 174 -12.91 15.69 11.74
C ASN A 174 -12.32 14.30 12.03
N ALA A 175 -11.05 14.10 11.69
CA ALA A 175 -10.39 12.79 11.76
C ALA A 175 -9.32 12.73 12.86
N SER A 176 -9.16 11.56 13.47
CA SER A 176 -8.01 11.23 14.31
C SER A 176 -6.95 10.50 13.48
N PHE A 177 -5.67 10.83 13.68
CA PHE A 177 -4.57 10.17 12.99
C PHE A 177 -4.39 8.74 13.50
N SER A 178 -4.08 7.79 12.60
CA SER A 178 -3.66 6.45 13.02
C SER A 178 -2.28 6.50 13.69
N GLY A 179 -1.97 5.54 14.57
CA GLY A 179 -0.65 5.49 15.23
C GLY A 179 0.52 5.48 14.24
N GLY A 180 0.36 4.79 13.10
CA GLY A 180 1.36 4.79 12.03
C GLY A 180 1.49 6.16 11.36
N THR A 181 0.39 6.86 11.11
CA THR A 181 0.39 8.22 10.53
C THR A 181 1.09 9.22 11.46
N VAL A 182 0.86 9.12 12.77
CA VAL A 182 1.55 9.99 13.76
C VAL A 182 3.05 9.74 13.76
N GLU A 183 3.48 8.48 13.70
CA GLU A 183 4.92 8.13 13.66
C GLU A 183 5.59 8.60 12.36
N SER A 184 4.94 8.42 11.21
CA SER A 184 5.42 8.93 9.91
C SER A 184 5.52 10.47 9.92
N ALA A 185 4.49 11.18 10.38
CA ALA A 185 4.51 12.64 10.49
C ALA A 185 5.61 13.13 11.45
N GLY A 186 5.78 12.45 12.59
CA GLY A 186 6.85 12.75 13.54
C GLY A 186 8.26 12.59 12.95
N ASN A 187 8.50 11.50 12.19
CA ASN A 187 9.77 11.28 11.51
C ASN A 187 10.05 12.35 10.43
N ALA A 188 9.04 12.74 9.65
CA ALA A 188 9.17 13.79 8.64
C ALA A 188 9.57 15.15 9.26
N LEU A 189 8.96 15.53 10.39
CA LEU A 189 9.33 16.74 11.13
C LEU A 189 10.74 16.67 11.75
N ALA A 190 11.17 15.50 12.21
CA ALA A 190 12.50 15.34 12.82
C ALA A 190 13.63 15.48 11.78
N ARG A 191 13.38 15.02 10.54
CA ARG A 191 14.37 15.06 9.45
C ARG A 191 14.38 16.37 8.67
N SER A 192 13.26 17.10 8.58
CA SER A 192 13.25 18.45 8.00
C SER A 192 14.12 19.45 8.78
N ARG A 193 14.42 19.17 10.05
CA ARG A 193 15.37 19.92 10.87
C ARG A 193 16.84 19.58 10.61
N GLN A 194 17.11 18.55 9.80
CA GLN A 194 18.46 18.07 9.47
C GLN A 194 18.86 18.38 8.01
N ALA A 195 17.94 18.90 7.20
CA ALA A 195 18.18 19.43 5.85
C ALA A 195 18.50 20.94 5.91
#